data_AF-A0A355CCH9-F1
#
_entry.id   AF-A0A355CCH9-F1
#
_cell.length_a   1.000
_cell.length_b   1.000
_cell.length_c   1.000
_cell.angle_alpha   90.00
_cell.angle_beta   90.00
_cell.angle_gamma   90.00
#
_symmetry.space_group_name_H-M   'P 1'
#
loop_
_entity.id
_entity.type
_entity.pdbx_description
1 polymer ?
#
loop_
_entity_poly.entity_id
_entity_poly.type
_entity_poly.pdbx_seq_one_letter_code
_entity_poly.pdbx_strand_id
1 'polypeptide(L)'
;MQQINDFLITLHNYIGGNYWFIFLLLGTGTFFTVYLRFPQIRYFRHAIKIVKGKYDKSTDKGDTSHFQALATALSGTVGTGNIAGVALAVHLGGPAAIFWMLLTAFLGMCTKFVEVTLS
;
A
#
# COMPACT_ATOMS: atom_id res chain seq x y z
N MET A 1 15.62 -28.45 14.56
CA MET A 1 15.20 -27.04 14.82
C MET A 1 16.19 -26.02 14.28
N GLN A 2 17.50 -26.16 14.52
CA GLN A 2 18.52 -25.22 14.02
C GLN A 2 18.59 -25.12 12.49
N GLN A 3 18.61 -26.26 11.78
CA GLN A 3 18.65 -26.26 10.31
C GLN A 3 17.44 -25.60 9.65
N ILE A 4 16.25 -25.70 10.26
CA ILE A 4 15.03 -25.03 9.78
C ILE A 4 15.18 -23.52 9.97
N ASN A 5 15.66 -23.10 11.14
CA ASN A 5 15.92 -21.69 11.41
C ASN A 5 16.95 -21.10 10.44
N ASP A 6 18.04 -21.82 10.16
CA ASP A 6 19.08 -21.37 9.22
C ASP A 6 18.57 -21.27 7.78
N PHE A 7 17.70 -22.21 7.38
CA PHE A 7 17.00 -22.14 6.10
C PHE A 7 16.08 -20.92 6.01
N LEU A 8 15.28 -20.64 7.06
CA LEU A 8 14.39 -19.49 7.10
C LEU A 8 15.16 -18.16 7.09
N ILE A 9 16.29 -18.07 7.80
CA ILE A 9 17.18 -16.90 7.79
C ILE A 9 17.76 -16.69 6.39
N THR A 10 18.19 -17.76 5.72
CA THR A 10 18.70 -17.68 4.35
C THR A 10 17.63 -17.12 3.42
N LEU A 11 16.41 -17.65 3.47
CA LEU A 11 15.28 -17.18 2.67
C LEU A 11 14.92 -15.72 2.98
N HIS A 12 14.91 -15.33 4.26
CA HIS A 12 14.70 -13.94 4.67
C HIS A 12 15.75 -13.01 4.05
N ASN A 13 17.02 -13.37 4.10
CA ASN A 13 18.12 -12.56 3.57
C ASN A 13 18.11 -12.43 2.04
N TYR A 14 17.48 -13.36 1.31
CA TYR A 14 17.34 -13.27 -0.14
C TYR A 14 16.08 -12.54 -0.58
N ILE A 15 14.98 -12.66 0.17
CA ILE A 15 13.67 -12.12 -0.23
C ILE A 15 13.42 -10.76 0.44
N GLY A 16 12.99 -10.77 1.71
CA GLY A 16 12.41 -9.60 2.36
C GLY A 16 13.40 -8.77 3.19
N GLY A 17 14.47 -9.39 3.68
CA GLY A 17 15.51 -8.75 4.47
C GLY A 17 16.58 -8.04 3.64
N ASN A 18 16.58 -8.24 2.32
CA ASN A 18 17.57 -7.65 1.46
C ASN A 18 17.18 -6.24 1.01
N TYR A 19 18.16 -5.34 0.96
CA TYR A 19 17.98 -3.95 0.54
C TYR A 19 17.38 -3.83 -0.87
N TRP A 20 17.61 -4.79 -1.79
CA TRP A 20 17.07 -4.73 -3.15
C TRP A 20 15.53 -4.68 -3.18
N PHE A 21 14.86 -5.32 -2.23
CA PHE A 21 13.40 -5.41 -2.22
C PHE A 21 12.74 -4.04 -2.00
N ILE A 22 13.36 -3.22 -1.13
CA ILE A 22 12.91 -1.84 -0.87
C ILE A 22 13.03 -1.00 -2.15
N PHE A 23 14.16 -1.11 -2.86
CA PHE A 23 14.36 -0.40 -4.12
C PHE A 23 13.40 -0.87 -5.21
N LEU A 24 13.05 -2.16 -5.25
CA LEU A 24 12.05 -2.66 -6.20
C LEU A 24 10.66 -2.08 -5.90
N LEU A 25 10.22 -2.10 -4.63
CA LEU A 25 8.91 -1.56 -4.25
C LEU A 25 8.80 -0.06 -4.52
N LEU A 26 9.81 0.72 -4.15
CA LEU A 26 9.83 2.16 -4.41
C LEU A 26 10.00 2.46 -5.90
N GLY A 27 10.81 1.67 -6.60
CA GLY A 27 11.04 1.80 -8.04
C GLY A 27 9.78 1.52 -8.86
N THR A 28 9.04 0.47 -8.53
CA THR A 28 7.75 0.14 -9.20
C THR A 28 6.69 1.20 -8.93
N GLY A 29 6.56 1.68 -7.68
CA GLY A 29 5.65 2.77 -7.35
C GLY A 29 5.99 4.08 -8.06
N THR A 30 7.29 4.41 -8.15
CA THR A 30 7.78 5.58 -8.90
C THR A 30 7.54 5.44 -10.39
N PHE A 31 7.83 4.27 -10.96
CA PHE A 31 7.60 3.96 -12.37
C PHE A 31 6.13 4.16 -12.75
N PHE A 32 5.20 3.56 -12.01
CA PHE A 32 3.77 3.72 -12.28
C PHE A 32 3.28 5.15 -12.04
N THR A 33 3.81 5.82 -11.02
CA THR A 33 3.48 7.23 -10.76
C THR A 33 3.83 8.12 -11.96
N VAL A 34 5.03 7.94 -12.54
CA VAL A 34 5.48 8.73 -13.69
C VAL A 34 4.74 8.31 -14.96
N TYR A 35 4.62 7.00 -15.22
CA TYR A 35 3.95 6.44 -16.40
C TYR A 35 2.48 6.87 -16.49
N LEU A 36 1.74 6.81 -15.39
CA LEU A 36 0.32 7.20 -15.32
C LEU A 36 0.11 8.70 -15.10
N ARG A 37 1.18 9.50 -15.08
CA ARG A 37 1.16 10.97 -14.89
C ARG A 37 0.46 11.40 -13.59
N PHE A 38 0.94 10.88 -12.47
CA PHE A 38 0.47 11.19 -11.11
C PHE A 38 -1.05 10.96 -10.90
N PRO A 39 -1.54 9.72 -11.09
CA PRO A 39 -2.97 9.40 -10.95
C PRO A 39 -3.51 9.70 -9.54
N GLN A 40 -2.68 9.57 -8.50
CA GLN A 40 -3.02 9.84 -7.11
C GLN A 40 -3.43 11.30 -6.86
N ILE A 41 -2.96 12.26 -7.67
CA ILE A 41 -3.40 13.66 -7.58
C ILE A 41 -4.59 13.90 -8.52
N ARG A 42 -4.50 13.40 -9.75
CA ARG A 42 -5.50 13.63 -10.81
C ARG A 42 -6.88 13.06 -10.46
N TYR A 43 -6.92 11.85 -9.92
CA TYR A 43 -8.18 11.11 -9.70
C TYR A 43 -8.69 11.17 -8.27
N PHE A 44 -7.97 11.80 -7.35
CA PHE A 44 -8.35 11.85 -5.93
C PHE A 44 -9.78 12.36 -5.70
N ARG A 45 -10.14 13.48 -6.34
CA ARG A 45 -11.50 14.04 -6.23
C ARG A 45 -12.57 13.16 -6.86
N HIS A 46 -12.21 12.38 -7.88
CA HIS A 46 -13.12 11.42 -8.51
C HIS A 46 -13.34 10.20 -7.61
N ALA A 47 -12.27 9.65 -7.03
CA ALA A 47 -12.33 8.55 -6.07
C ALA A 47 -13.26 8.87 -4.88
N ILE A 48 -13.16 10.07 -4.31
CA ILE A 48 -14.07 10.50 -3.23
C ILE A 48 -15.53 10.52 -3.68
N LYS A 49 -15.83 10.94 -4.92
CA LYS A 49 -17.20 10.94 -5.44
C LYS A 49 -17.73 9.52 -5.65
N ILE A 50 -16.88 8.58 -6.07
CA ILE A 50 -17.21 7.15 -6.21
C ILE A 50 -17.57 6.58 -4.85
N VAL A 51 -16.72 6.75 -3.84
CA VAL A 51 -16.92 6.22 -2.49
C VAL A 51 -18.16 6.83 -1.80
N LYS A 52 -18.54 8.06 -2.17
CA LYS A 52 -19.78 8.71 -1.71
C LYS A 52 -21.05 8.19 -2.41
N GLY A 53 -20.94 7.22 -3.30
CA GLY A 53 -22.06 6.62 -4.02
C GLY A 53 -22.64 7.49 -5.14
N LYS A 54 -21.95 8.57 -5.57
CA LYS A 54 -22.44 9.44 -6.66
C LYS A 54 -22.56 8.71 -7.99
N TYR A 55 -21.81 7.61 -8.15
CA TYR A 55 -21.76 6.81 -9.36
C TYR A 55 -22.32 5.40 -9.18
N ASP A 56 -22.88 5.07 -8.01
CA ASP A 56 -23.49 3.76 -7.76
C ASP A 56 -24.77 3.63 -8.60
N LYS A 57 -24.82 2.65 -9.51
CA LYS A 57 -26.04 2.27 -10.23
C LYS A 57 -26.48 0.88 -9.79
N SER A 58 -27.80 0.68 -9.69
CA SER A 58 -28.40 -0.61 -9.34
C SER A 58 -28.15 -1.73 -10.35
N THR A 59 -27.65 -1.40 -11.54
CA THR A 59 -27.28 -2.33 -12.62
C THR A 59 -25.80 -2.68 -12.64
N ASP A 60 -24.98 -2.07 -11.79
CA ASP A 60 -23.54 -2.35 -11.74
C ASP A 60 -23.30 -3.75 -11.15
N LYS A 61 -22.42 -4.52 -11.79
CA LYS A 61 -22.07 -5.87 -11.32
C LYS A 61 -21.09 -5.76 -10.16
N GLY A 62 -21.49 -6.20 -8.97
CA GLY A 62 -20.64 -6.29 -7.79
C GLY A 62 -21.43 -6.69 -6.55
N ASP A 63 -20.84 -7.50 -5.68
CA ASP A 63 -21.53 -8.02 -4.48
C ASP A 63 -21.60 -6.99 -3.34
N THR A 64 -20.82 -5.91 -3.42
CA THR A 64 -20.71 -4.88 -2.38
C THR A 64 -20.68 -3.48 -2.98
N SER A 65 -21.16 -2.48 -2.23
CA SER A 65 -21.07 -1.09 -2.68
C SER A 65 -19.62 -0.59 -2.68
N HIS A 66 -19.32 0.46 -3.44
CA HIS A 66 -17.97 1.04 -3.49
C HIS A 66 -17.43 1.45 -2.10
N PHE A 67 -18.30 1.94 -1.22
CA PHE A 67 -17.93 2.24 0.17
C PHE A 67 -17.62 0.98 0.98
N GLN A 68 -18.43 -0.06 0.83
CA GLN A 68 -18.22 -1.33 1.53
C GLN A 68 -16.92 -1.99 1.09
N ALA A 69 -16.63 -2.04 -0.22
CA ALA A 69 -15.37 -2.56 -0.75
C ALA A 69 -14.15 -1.82 -0.17
N LEU A 70 -14.22 -0.48 -0.11
CA LEU A 70 -13.18 0.33 0.53
C LEU A 70 -13.06 0.01 2.03
N ALA A 71 -14.17 -0.08 2.75
CA ALA A 71 -14.18 -0.37 4.19
C ALA A 71 -13.57 -1.75 4.49
N THR A 72 -13.88 -2.77 3.69
CA THR A 72 -13.28 -4.10 3.80
C THR A 72 -11.76 -4.05 3.58
N ALA A 73 -11.30 -3.36 2.54
CA ALA A 73 -9.87 -3.21 2.26
C ALA A 73 -9.14 -2.44 3.38
N LEU A 74 -9.74 -1.38 3.91
CA LEU A 74 -9.18 -0.60 5.03
C LEU A 74 -9.14 -1.42 6.32
N SER A 75 -10.18 -2.20 6.60
CA SER A 75 -10.20 -3.07 7.78
C SER A 75 -9.07 -4.11 7.78
N GLY A 76 -8.65 -4.58 6.60
CA GLY A 76 -7.54 -5.51 6.47
C GLY A 76 -6.15 -4.88 6.61
N THR A 77 -6.04 -3.55 6.46
CA THR A 77 -4.75 -2.85 6.39
C THR A 77 -4.49 -1.90 7.57
N VAL A 78 -5.53 -1.51 8.30
CA VAL A 78 -5.42 -0.70 9.51
C VAL A 78 -5.54 -1.61 10.73
N GLY A 79 -4.45 -1.74 11.49
CA GLY A 79 -4.44 -2.54 12.70
C GLY A 79 -3.44 -2.05 13.74
N THR A 80 -3.40 -2.75 14.87
CA THR A 80 -2.43 -2.52 15.96
C THR A 80 -0.98 -2.57 15.48
N GLY A 81 -0.71 -3.42 14.48
CA GLY A 81 0.60 -3.53 13.83
C GLY A 81 1.07 -2.21 13.20
N ASN A 82 0.19 -1.42 12.60
CA ASN A 82 0.55 -0.12 12.02
C ASN A 82 0.89 0.88 13.12
N ILE A 83 0.17 0.87 14.24
CA ILE A 83 0.42 1.77 15.38
C ILE A 83 1.77 1.45 16.03
N ALA A 84 2.00 0.17 16.35
CA ALA A 84 3.26 -0.28 16.92
C ALA A 84 4.44 -0.10 15.95
N GLY A 85 4.23 -0.37 14.66
CA GLY A 85 5.23 -0.21 13.62
C GLY A 85 5.66 1.24 13.44
N VAL A 86 4.72 2.19 13.43
CA VAL A 86 5.03 3.63 13.40
C VAL A 86 5.82 4.03 14.65
N ALA A 87 5.39 3.60 15.84
CA ALA A 87 6.08 3.91 17.08
C ALA A 87 7.53 3.40 17.08
N LEU A 88 7.75 2.16 16.63
CA LEU A 88 9.08 1.57 16.51
C LEU A 88 9.93 2.27 15.45
N ALA A 89 9.35 2.61 14.30
CA ALA A 89 10.05 3.34 13.23
C ALA A 89 10.50 4.73 13.68
N VAL A 90 9.67 5.46 14.43
CA VAL A 90 10.02 6.76 14.99
C VAL A 90 11.03 6.62 16.13
N HIS A 91 10.90 5.59 16.97
CA HIS A 91 11.84 5.34 18.06
C HIS A 91 13.26 5.05 17.53
N LEU A 92 13.39 4.22 16.49
CA LEU A 92 14.68 3.85 15.91
C LEU A 92 15.22 4.87 14.89
N GLY A 93 14.35 5.40 14.03
CA GLY A 93 14.71 6.28 12.91
C GLY A 93 14.54 7.77 13.18
N GLY A 94 14.03 8.14 14.35
CA GLY A 94 13.72 9.53 14.71
C GLY A 94 12.50 10.10 13.97
N PRO A 95 12.20 11.40 14.19
CA PRO A 95 11.00 12.03 13.61
C PRO A 95 11.01 12.08 12.08
N ALA A 96 12.18 12.02 11.44
CA ALA A 96 12.30 11.98 9.98
C ALA A 96 11.67 10.72 9.35
N ALA A 97 11.48 9.64 10.11
CA ALA A 97 10.79 8.43 9.64
C ALA A 97 9.37 8.75 9.13
N ILE A 98 8.66 9.69 9.76
CA ILE A 98 7.30 10.07 9.37
C ILE A 98 7.27 10.63 7.95
N PHE A 99 8.25 11.47 7.59
CA PHE A 99 8.36 12.02 6.25
C PHE A 99 8.52 10.90 5.20
N TRP A 100 9.41 9.94 5.47
CA TRP A 100 9.62 8.82 4.57
C TRP A 100 8.39 7.91 4.48
N MET A 101 7.66 7.69 5.58
CA MET A 101 6.41 6.92 5.56
C MET A 101 5.32 7.59 4.69
N LEU A 102 5.23 8.92 4.72
CA LEU A 102 4.30 9.64 3.84
C LEU A 102 4.72 9.55 2.37
N LEU A 103 6.03 9.62 2.09
CA LEU A 103 6.56 9.48 0.74
C LEU A 103 6.32 8.07 0.18
N THR A 104 6.58 7.02 0.98
CA THR A 104 6.33 5.64 0.57
C THR A 104 4.83 5.37 0.40
N ALA A 105 3.98 5.92 1.26
CA ALA A 105 2.52 5.85 1.09
C ALA A 105 2.07 6.53 -0.21
N PHE A 106 2.63 7.70 -0.53
CA PHE A 106 2.32 8.42 -1.76
C PHE A 106 2.65 7.61 -3.02
N LEU A 107 3.81 6.96 -3.06
CA LEU A 107 4.21 6.07 -4.16
C LEU A 107 3.39 4.77 -4.17
N GLY A 108 3.12 4.22 -2.99
CA GLY A 108 2.34 2.99 -2.82
C GLY A 108 0.88 3.11 -3.27
N MET A 109 0.28 4.30 -3.19
CA MET A 109 -1.05 4.55 -3.74
C MET A 109 -1.15 4.22 -5.24
N CYS A 110 -0.10 4.51 -6.02
CA CYS A 110 -0.07 4.16 -7.44
C CYS A 110 0.02 2.65 -7.67
N THR A 111 0.89 1.97 -6.91
CA THR A 111 1.02 0.52 -7.01
C THR A 111 -0.30 -0.17 -6.68
N LYS A 112 -0.98 0.26 -5.60
CA LYS A 112 -2.29 -0.28 -5.23
C LYS A 112 -3.39 0.04 -6.25
N PHE A 113 -3.35 1.23 -6.85
CA PHE A 113 -4.28 1.58 -7.94
C PHE A 113 -4.12 0.62 -9.13
N VAL A 114 -2.89 0.33 -9.55
CA VAL A 114 -2.61 -0.62 -10.63
C VAL A 114 -3.05 -2.03 -10.25
N GLU A 115 -2.69 -2.51 -9.05
CA GLU A 115 -3.08 -3.83 -8.55
C GLU A 115 -4.60 -4.07 -8.60
N VAL A 116 -5.38 -3.12 -8.09
CA VAL A 116 -6.86 -3.22 -8.07
C VAL A 116 -7.44 -3.06 -9.48
N THR A 117 -6.81 -2.29 -10.37
CA THR A 117 -7.27 -2.15 -11.75
C THR A 117 -7.08 -3.44 -12.57
N LEU A 118 -6.08 -4.26 -12.19
CA LEU A 118 -5.82 -5.54 -12.83
C LEU A 118 -6.63 -6.71 -12.24
N SER A 119 -7.24 -6.53 -11.07
CA SER A 119 -8.03 -7.55 -10.36
C SER A 119 -9.45 -7.62 -10.90
#